data_AF-A0A9C9X6C6-F1
#
_entry.id   AF-A0A9C9X6C6-F1
#
_cell.length_a   1.000
_cell.length_b   1.000
_cell.length_c   1.000
_cell.angle_alpha   90.00
_cell.angle_beta   90.00
_cell.angle_gamma   90.00
#
_symmetry.space_group_name_H-M   'P 1'
#
loop_
_entity.id
_entity.type
_entity.pdbx_description
1 polymer ?
#
loop_
_entity_poly.entity_id
_entity_poly.type
_entity_poly.pdbx_seq_one_letter_code
_entity_poly.pdbx_strand_id
1 'polypeptide(L)'
;NINEIWGWITSSLGAGLLIPTLARWYWWRMNGYGFAAGTVAGMVAAVLQRIFLPGIPEYFSFMIATVSSLVGMVIGTYVSKPTDENVLFEFYKRTRPFGFWGPVRKKLPGEIMQKINRENRRDILSTFFAVPWQVVLFLTGMAIIFKRWDEFFWLAVILILLSIGLYFNWFRHLSKEVKIQ
;
A
#
# COMPACT_ATOMS: atom_id res chain seq x y z
N ASN A 1 29.87 7.77 9.28
CA ASN A 1 29.32 6.44 8.92
C ASN A 1 27.86 6.22 9.35
N ILE A 2 27.10 7.29 9.64
CA ILE A 2 25.68 7.18 10.06
C ILE A 2 24.77 6.96 8.86
N ASN A 3 25.06 7.61 7.73
CA ASN A 3 24.26 7.51 6.50
C ASN A 3 24.25 6.09 5.92
N GLU A 4 25.34 5.33 5.99
CA GLU A 4 25.37 3.94 5.51
C GLU A 4 24.53 3.00 6.38
N ILE A 5 24.60 3.16 7.71
CA ILE A 5 23.81 2.35 8.64
C ILE A 5 22.33 2.67 8.49
N TRP A 6 21.99 3.96 8.46
CA TRP A 6 20.61 4.41 8.23
C TRP A 6 20.09 4.00 6.85
N GLY A 7 20.90 4.16 5.80
CA GLY A 7 20.57 3.76 4.43
C GLY A 7 20.30 2.27 4.32
N TRP A 8 21.12 1.43 4.95
CA TRP A 8 20.91 -0.01 4.98
C TRP A 8 19.66 -0.42 5.77
N ILE A 9 19.44 0.14 6.97
CA ILE A 9 18.25 -0.17 7.78
C ILE A 9 16.99 0.23 7.03
N THR A 10 16.93 1.46 6.54
CA THR A 10 15.72 1.97 5.88
C THR A 10 15.47 1.29 4.54
N SER A 11 16.51 1.06 3.74
CA SER A 11 16.37 0.44 2.42
C SER A 11 16.20 -1.06 2.50
N SER A 12 17.09 -1.79 3.18
CA SER A 12 17.13 -3.26 3.12
C SER A 12 16.15 -3.93 4.09
N LEU A 13 16.00 -3.45 5.32
CA LEU A 13 14.99 -4.00 6.24
C LEU A 13 13.58 -3.51 5.88
N GLY A 14 13.45 -2.24 5.45
CA GLY A 14 12.19 -1.72 4.92
C GLY A 14 11.70 -2.46 3.68
N ALA A 15 12.61 -2.86 2.77
CA ALA A 15 12.33 -3.69 1.60
C ALA A 15 11.66 -5.03 1.94
N GLY A 16 12.09 -5.67 3.04
CA GLY A 16 11.56 -6.95 3.48
C GLY A 16 10.09 -6.87 3.91
N LEU A 17 9.64 -5.71 4.39
CA LEU A 17 8.26 -5.47 4.85
C LEU A 17 7.34 -4.96 3.73
N LEU A 18 7.90 -4.39 2.66
CA LEU A 18 7.14 -3.75 1.59
C LEU A 18 6.16 -4.72 0.91
N ILE A 19 6.62 -5.91 0.53
CA ILE A 19 5.78 -6.87 -0.21
C ILE A 19 4.63 -7.41 0.65
N PRO A 20 4.86 -7.91 1.88
CA PRO A 20 3.76 -8.37 2.75
C PRO A 20 2.78 -7.26 3.14
N THR A 21 3.24 -6.01 3.26
CA THR A 21 2.33 -4.91 3.61
C THR A 21 1.45 -4.47 2.44
N LEU A 22 1.92 -4.62 1.21
CA LEU A 22 1.13 -4.36 0.00
C LEU A 22 0.17 -5.50 -0.32
N ALA A 23 0.69 -6.73 -0.42
CA ALA A 23 -0.07 -7.87 -0.90
C ALA A 23 -1.28 -8.22 -0.02
N ARG A 24 -1.27 -7.87 1.27
CA ARG A 24 -2.39 -8.09 2.21
C ARG A 24 -3.69 -7.45 1.76
N TRP A 25 -3.61 -6.36 1.00
CA TRP A 25 -4.78 -5.62 0.54
C TRP A 25 -5.30 -6.19 -0.79
N TYR A 26 -4.41 -6.65 -1.66
CA TYR A 26 -4.76 -7.02 -3.04
C TYR A 26 -4.94 -8.52 -3.27
N TRP A 27 -4.50 -9.38 -2.34
CA TRP A 27 -4.50 -10.83 -2.51
C TRP A 27 -5.29 -11.54 -1.41
N TRP A 28 -6.44 -12.11 -1.80
CA TRP A 28 -7.37 -12.78 -0.88
C TRP A 28 -6.79 -13.96 -0.12
N ARG A 29 -5.81 -14.67 -0.69
CA ARG A 29 -5.27 -15.91 -0.11
C ARG A 29 -4.23 -15.65 0.98
N MET A 30 -3.76 -14.41 1.06
CA MET A 30 -2.73 -14.03 1.99
C MET A 30 -3.22 -14.14 3.44
N ASN A 31 -2.44 -14.80 4.28
CA ASN A 31 -2.75 -15.02 5.69
C ASN A 31 -1.61 -14.51 6.59
N GLY A 32 -1.83 -14.54 7.90
CA GLY A 32 -0.84 -14.08 8.88
C GLY A 32 0.50 -14.84 8.83
N TYR A 33 0.46 -16.13 8.49
CA TYR A 33 1.67 -16.95 8.35
C TYR A 33 2.49 -16.57 7.12
N GLY A 34 1.86 -16.34 5.97
CA GLY A 34 2.50 -15.82 4.76
C GLY A 34 3.11 -14.44 4.99
N PHE A 35 2.41 -13.56 5.72
CA PHE A 35 2.95 -12.25 6.11
C PHE A 35 4.22 -12.38 6.96
N ALA A 36 4.18 -13.24 7.99
CA ALA A 36 5.32 -13.47 8.87
C ALA A 36 6.49 -14.12 8.09
N ALA A 37 6.23 -15.15 7.29
CA ALA A 37 7.24 -15.85 6.50
C ALA A 37 7.94 -14.91 5.49
N GLY A 38 7.18 -14.05 4.80
CA GLY A 38 7.76 -13.06 3.89
C GLY A 38 8.62 -12.03 4.62
N THR A 39 8.12 -11.52 5.75
CA THR A 39 8.86 -10.56 6.58
C THR A 39 10.18 -11.16 7.08
N VAL A 40 10.14 -12.37 7.65
CA VAL A 40 11.34 -13.06 8.14
C VAL A 40 12.30 -13.36 6.99
N ALA A 41 11.81 -13.86 5.85
CA ALA A 41 12.66 -14.13 4.69
C ALA A 41 13.36 -12.87 4.17
N GLY A 42 12.66 -11.74 4.09
CA GLY A 42 13.25 -10.45 3.69
C GLY A 42 14.28 -9.92 4.68
N MET A 43 14.00 -10.00 5.98
CA MET A 43 14.93 -9.57 7.03
C MET A 43 16.19 -10.43 7.06
N VAL A 44 16.03 -11.76 7.00
CA VAL A 44 17.16 -12.70 6.96
C VAL A 44 18.00 -12.47 5.71
N ALA A 45 17.37 -12.28 4.55
CA ALA A 45 18.09 -11.97 3.31
C ALA A 45 18.90 -10.66 3.41
N ALA A 46 18.33 -9.60 3.99
CA ALA A 46 19.02 -8.33 4.21
C ALA A 46 20.25 -8.48 5.13
N VAL A 47 20.14 -9.27 6.19
CA VAL A 47 21.25 -9.54 7.12
C VAL A 47 22.33 -10.41 6.48
N LEU A 48 21.95 -11.51 5.83
CA LEU A 48 22.89 -12.40 5.15
C LEU A 48 23.67 -11.65 4.07
N GLN A 49 22.97 -10.84 3.27
CA GLN A 49 23.60 -10.05 2.23
C GLN A 49 24.59 -9.01 2.80
N ARG A 50 24.30 -8.40 3.95
CA ARG A 50 25.26 -7.50 4.63
C ARG A 50 26.54 -8.21 5.07
N ILE A 51 26.44 -9.48 5.47
CA ILE A 51 27.57 -10.29 5.95
C ILE A 51 28.39 -10.85 4.78
N PHE A 52 27.73 -11.44 3.79
CA PHE A 52 28.39 -12.20 2.71
C PHE A 52 28.72 -11.36 1.47
N LEU A 53 28.02 -10.25 1.25
CA LEU A 53 28.21 -9.36 0.08
C LEU A 53 28.43 -7.91 0.53
N PRO A 54 29.49 -7.63 1.33
CA PRO A 54 29.78 -6.27 1.77
C PRO A 54 30.15 -5.39 0.56
N GLY A 55 29.51 -4.24 0.43
CA GLY A 55 29.84 -3.23 -0.58
C GLY A 55 29.03 -3.30 -1.87
N ILE A 56 28.02 -4.17 -1.97
CA ILE A 56 27.09 -4.09 -3.12
C ILE A 56 26.24 -2.81 -3.04
N PRO A 57 25.85 -2.23 -4.19
CA PRO A 57 24.96 -1.08 -4.21
C PRO A 57 23.66 -1.31 -3.43
N GLU A 58 23.15 -0.27 -2.78
CA GLU A 58 21.94 -0.34 -1.95
C GLU A 58 20.70 -0.78 -2.74
N TYR A 59 20.60 -0.42 -4.02
CA TYR A 59 19.48 -0.85 -4.88
C TYR A 59 19.47 -2.37 -5.13
N PHE A 60 20.65 -3.00 -5.25
CA PHE A 60 20.73 -4.46 -5.35
C PHE A 60 20.36 -5.13 -4.04
N SER A 61 20.80 -4.53 -2.92
CA SER A 61 20.45 -4.97 -1.56
C SER A 61 18.93 -4.99 -1.36
N PHE A 62 18.28 -3.89 -1.75
CA PHE A 62 16.84 -3.74 -1.74
C PHE A 62 16.16 -4.83 -2.59
N MET A 63 16.62 -5.02 -3.85
CA MET A 63 16.02 -5.99 -4.76
C MET A 63 16.09 -7.42 -4.23
N ILE A 64 17.23 -7.83 -3.68
CA ILE A 64 17.42 -9.15 -3.07
C ILE A 64 16.44 -9.32 -1.89
N ALA A 65 16.41 -8.37 -0.96
CA ALA A 65 15.52 -8.44 0.21
C ALA A 65 14.03 -8.47 -0.19
N THR A 66 13.62 -7.67 -1.18
CA THR A 66 12.25 -7.66 -1.70
C THR A 66 11.87 -8.97 -2.38
N VAL A 67 12.74 -9.52 -3.23
CA VAL A 67 12.47 -10.79 -3.94
C VAL A 67 12.44 -11.95 -2.95
N SER A 68 13.37 -12.02 -2.00
CA SER A 68 13.35 -13.02 -0.94
C SER A 68 12.08 -12.92 -0.07
N SER A 69 11.64 -11.71 0.25
CA SER A 69 10.37 -11.49 0.96
C SER A 69 9.16 -11.96 0.16
N LEU A 70 9.12 -11.66 -1.15
CA LEU A 70 8.06 -12.12 -2.05
C LEU A 70 8.00 -13.66 -2.08
N VAL A 71 9.14 -14.32 -2.27
CA VAL A 71 9.22 -15.79 -2.31
C VAL A 71 8.80 -16.39 -0.96
N GLY A 72 9.32 -15.88 0.15
CA GLY A 72 8.95 -16.33 1.49
C GLY A 72 7.46 -16.14 1.78
N MET A 73 6.89 -15.02 1.34
CA MET A 73 5.46 -14.73 1.48
C MET A 73 4.62 -15.72 0.68
N VAL A 74 4.96 -15.98 -0.58
CA VAL A 74 4.24 -16.91 -1.44
C VAL A 74 4.30 -18.32 -0.86
N ILE A 75 5.50 -18.81 -0.52
CA ILE A 75 5.68 -20.14 0.09
C ILE A 75 4.88 -20.24 1.40
N GLY A 76 5.06 -19.28 2.31
CA GLY A 76 4.34 -19.27 3.58
C GLY A 76 2.83 -19.25 3.41
N THR A 77 2.32 -18.53 2.43
CA THR A 77 0.88 -18.46 2.11
C THR A 77 0.33 -19.79 1.59
N TYR A 78 1.08 -20.53 0.76
CA TYR A 78 0.62 -21.80 0.19
C TYR A 78 0.79 -23.00 1.13
N VAL A 79 1.79 -22.98 2.01
CA VAL A 79 2.03 -24.04 3.00
C VAL A 79 1.03 -23.98 4.15
N SER A 80 0.58 -22.79 4.52
CA SER A 80 -0.36 -22.61 5.63
C SER A 80 -1.83 -22.70 5.19
N LYS A 81 -2.72 -22.96 6.14
CA LYS A 81 -4.15 -23.05 5.88
C LYS A 81 -4.71 -21.67 5.46
N PRO A 82 -5.67 -21.62 4.52
CA PRO A 82 -6.35 -20.38 4.20
C PRO A 82 -7.08 -19.82 5.43
N THR A 83 -7.19 -18.50 5.51
CA THR A 83 -7.98 -17.81 6.55
C THR A 83 -9.46 -18.19 6.42
N ASP A 84 -10.17 -18.19 7.56
CA ASP A 84 -11.60 -18.53 7.63
C ASP A 84 -12.43 -17.65 6.69
N GLU A 85 -13.33 -18.28 5.94
CA GLU A 85 -14.13 -17.62 4.92
C GLU A 85 -14.99 -16.47 5.48
N ASN A 86 -15.51 -16.61 6.71
CA ASN A 86 -16.33 -15.57 7.36
C ASN A 86 -15.51 -14.32 7.64
N VAL A 87 -14.24 -14.48 8.05
CA VAL A 87 -13.32 -13.37 8.28
C VAL A 87 -12.99 -12.67 6.97
N LEU A 88 -12.75 -13.42 5.88
CA LEU A 88 -12.55 -12.81 4.56
C LEU A 88 -13.78 -12.02 4.10
N PHE A 89 -14.99 -12.53 4.34
CA PHE A 89 -16.22 -11.83 3.99
C PHE A 89 -16.40 -10.54 4.77
N GLU A 90 -16.20 -10.59 6.10
CA GLU A 90 -16.33 -9.41 6.94
C GLU A 90 -15.29 -8.35 6.55
N PHE A 91 -14.04 -8.79 6.32
CA PHE A 91 -12.98 -7.93 5.82
C PHE A 91 -13.38 -7.28 4.50
N TYR A 92 -13.80 -8.07 3.49
CA TYR A 92 -14.17 -7.55 2.17
C TYR A 92 -15.34 -6.57 2.22
N LYS A 93 -16.35 -6.83 3.08
CA LYS A 93 -17.50 -5.93 3.28
C LYS A 93 -17.08 -4.58 3.86
N ARG A 94 -16.13 -4.59 4.82
CA ARG A 94 -15.62 -3.38 5.48
C ARG A 94 -14.66 -2.59 4.59
N THR A 95 -13.64 -3.24 4.03
CA THR A 95 -12.51 -2.57 3.37
C THR A 95 -12.68 -2.39 1.87
N ARG A 96 -13.58 -3.15 1.23
CA ARG A 96 -13.89 -3.11 -0.22
C ARG A 96 -12.62 -3.06 -1.09
N PRO A 97 -11.65 -3.94 -0.82
CA PRO A 97 -10.32 -3.79 -1.37
C PRO A 97 -10.30 -4.05 -2.88
N PHE A 98 -9.36 -3.40 -3.56
CA PHE A 98 -9.03 -3.69 -4.95
C PHE A 98 -8.25 -5.01 -5.06
N GLY A 99 -8.20 -5.60 -6.27
CA GLY A 99 -7.32 -6.73 -6.57
C GLY A 99 -8.02 -8.08 -6.75
N PHE A 100 -7.33 -9.15 -6.40
CA PHE A 100 -7.66 -10.53 -6.75
C PHE A 100 -8.68 -11.17 -5.80
N TRP A 101 -9.80 -10.52 -5.54
CA TRP A 101 -10.82 -11.02 -4.58
C TRP A 101 -11.89 -11.92 -5.21
N GLY A 102 -11.61 -12.53 -6.35
CA GLY A 102 -12.57 -13.30 -7.17
C GLY A 102 -13.45 -14.29 -6.38
N PRO A 103 -12.89 -15.17 -5.52
CA PRO A 103 -13.68 -16.15 -4.77
C PRO A 103 -14.70 -15.52 -3.81
N VAL A 104 -14.34 -14.42 -3.14
CA VAL A 104 -15.23 -13.71 -2.21
C VAL A 104 -16.28 -12.90 -3.00
N ARG A 105 -15.87 -12.28 -4.11
CA ARG A 105 -16.76 -11.48 -4.97
C ARG A 105 -17.89 -12.32 -5.57
N LYS A 106 -17.61 -13.55 -6.00
CA LYS A 106 -18.62 -14.44 -6.60
C LYS A 106 -19.74 -14.85 -5.65
N LYS A 107 -19.51 -14.77 -4.33
CA LYS A 107 -20.47 -15.18 -3.30
C LYS A 107 -21.36 -14.02 -2.82
N LEU A 108 -21.12 -12.80 -3.28
CA LEU A 108 -21.92 -11.63 -2.90
C LEU A 108 -23.08 -11.39 -3.89
N PRO A 109 -24.24 -10.90 -3.41
CA PRO A 109 -25.34 -10.48 -4.26
C PRO A 109 -24.90 -9.44 -5.31
N GLY A 110 -25.48 -9.54 -6.52
CA GLY A 110 -25.15 -8.66 -7.65
C GLY A 110 -25.35 -7.17 -7.35
N GLU A 111 -26.39 -6.82 -6.60
CA GLU A 111 -26.67 -5.42 -6.22
C GLU A 111 -25.59 -4.82 -5.32
N ILE A 112 -25.10 -5.59 -4.34
CA ILE A 112 -24.00 -5.18 -3.46
C ILE A 112 -22.73 -5.03 -4.28
N MET A 113 -22.47 -5.95 -5.20
CA MET A 113 -21.30 -5.88 -6.07
C MET A 113 -21.32 -4.65 -6.97
N GLN A 114 -22.49 -4.27 -7.50
CA GLN A 114 -22.62 -3.05 -8.31
C GLN A 114 -22.34 -1.78 -7.50
N LYS A 115 -22.81 -1.71 -6.24
CA LYS A 115 -22.50 -0.59 -5.33
C LYS A 115 -20.99 -0.49 -5.08
N ILE A 116 -20.33 -1.60 -4.76
CA ILE A 116 -18.87 -1.66 -4.55
C ILE A 116 -18.12 -1.25 -5.83
N ASN A 117 -18.54 -1.74 -7.00
CA ASN A 117 -17.88 -1.38 -8.26
C ASN A 117 -18.00 0.12 -8.59
N ARG A 118 -19.14 0.75 -8.27
CA ARG A 118 -19.35 2.18 -8.47
C ARG A 118 -18.45 3.02 -7.56
N GLU A 119 -18.30 2.62 -6.31
CA GLU A 119 -17.38 3.23 -5.35
C GLU A 119 -15.93 3.05 -5.80
N ASN A 120 -15.52 1.82 -6.12
CA ASN A 120 -14.18 1.52 -6.60
C ASN A 120 -13.79 2.34 -7.84
N ARG A 121 -14.72 2.54 -8.79
CA ARG A 121 -14.47 3.40 -9.98
C ARG A 121 -14.22 4.85 -9.59
N ARG A 122 -14.97 5.37 -8.63
CA ARG A 122 -14.82 6.73 -8.10
C ARG A 122 -13.51 6.88 -7.34
N ASP A 123 -13.12 5.89 -6.55
CA ASP A 123 -11.86 5.89 -5.81
C ASP A 123 -10.64 5.85 -6.76
N ILE A 124 -10.71 5.06 -7.83
CA ILE A 124 -9.67 5.06 -8.89
C ILE A 124 -9.57 6.45 -9.54
N LEU A 125 -10.69 7.06 -9.90
CA LEU A 125 -10.69 8.43 -10.45
C LEU A 125 -10.14 9.44 -9.44
N SER A 126 -10.49 9.29 -8.17
CA SER A 126 -10.01 10.15 -7.08
C SER A 126 -8.51 10.01 -6.85
N THR A 127 -7.95 8.82 -7.08
CA THR A 127 -6.50 8.56 -6.96
C THR A 127 -5.69 9.44 -7.92
N PHE A 128 -6.20 9.71 -9.13
CA PHE A 128 -5.54 10.62 -10.07
C PHE A 128 -5.45 12.07 -9.58
N PHE A 129 -6.37 12.50 -8.71
CA PHE A 129 -6.31 13.81 -8.07
C PHE A 129 -5.53 13.77 -6.75
N ALA A 130 -5.62 12.66 -6.01
CA ALA A 130 -5.00 12.48 -4.71
C ALA A 130 -3.46 12.43 -4.80
N VAL A 131 -2.91 11.77 -5.82
CA VAL A 131 -1.44 11.67 -5.98
C VAL A 131 -0.80 13.04 -6.23
N PRO A 132 -1.25 13.85 -7.21
CA PRO A 132 -0.77 15.22 -7.36
C PRO A 132 -1.04 16.07 -6.12
N TRP A 133 -2.20 15.92 -5.47
CA TRP A 133 -2.52 16.65 -4.24
C TRP A 133 -1.49 16.40 -3.13
N GLN A 134 -1.08 15.15 -2.93
CA GLN A 134 -0.08 14.79 -1.92
C GLN A 134 1.30 15.37 -2.25
N VAL A 135 1.70 15.37 -3.53
CA VAL A 135 2.97 15.97 -3.99
C VAL A 135 2.93 17.49 -3.78
N VAL A 136 1.84 18.15 -4.16
CA VAL A 136 1.68 19.60 -3.99
C VAL A 136 1.65 19.99 -2.52
N LEU A 137 1.02 19.20 -1.64
CA LEU A 137 1.03 19.43 -0.20
C LEU A 137 2.47 19.42 0.36
N PHE A 138 3.27 18.42 -0.02
CA PHE A 138 4.67 18.33 0.37
C PHE A 138 5.49 19.53 -0.16
N LEU A 139 5.35 19.85 -1.45
CA LEU A 139 6.07 20.97 -2.07
C LEU A 139 5.68 22.32 -1.45
N THR A 140 4.40 22.51 -1.10
CA THR A 140 3.92 23.72 -0.40
C THR A 140 4.67 23.90 0.92
N GLY A 141 4.81 22.83 1.72
CA GLY A 141 5.57 22.87 2.97
C GLY A 141 7.05 23.22 2.74
N MET A 142 7.67 22.62 1.71
CA MET A 142 9.06 22.93 1.35
C MET A 142 9.25 24.38 0.89
N ALA A 143 8.30 24.94 0.14
CA ALA A 143 8.35 26.33 -0.33
C ALA A 143 8.39 27.34 0.84
N ILE A 144 7.66 27.05 1.93
CA ILE A 144 7.71 27.84 3.17
C ILE A 144 9.11 27.79 3.78
N ILE A 145 9.71 26.61 3.88
CA ILE A 145 11.05 26.41 4.47
C ILE A 145 12.11 27.17 3.68
N PHE A 146 12.07 27.10 2.36
CA PHE A 146 13.00 27.83 1.48
C PHE A 146 12.67 29.32 1.31
N LYS A 147 11.61 29.81 1.97
CA LYS A 147 11.11 31.20 1.87
C LYS A 147 10.82 31.64 0.43
N ARG A 148 10.40 30.70 -0.43
CA ARG A 148 10.04 30.95 -1.83
C ARG A 148 8.54 31.27 -1.92
N TRP A 149 8.20 32.52 -1.59
CA TRP A 149 6.81 32.96 -1.46
C TRP A 149 6.02 32.90 -2.77
N ASP A 150 6.65 33.19 -3.91
CA ASP A 150 5.98 33.11 -5.22
C ASP A 150 5.49 31.70 -5.54
N GLU A 151 6.34 30.69 -5.31
CA GLU A 151 5.95 29.28 -5.50
C GLU A 151 4.91 28.83 -4.49
N PHE A 152 5.00 29.29 -3.25
CA PHE A 152 4.03 28.99 -2.22
C PHE A 152 2.62 29.42 -2.65
N PHE A 153 2.44 30.63 -3.21
CA PHE A 153 1.12 31.09 -3.65
C PHE A 153 0.53 30.19 -4.75
N TRP A 154 1.31 29.85 -5.77
CA TRP A 154 0.86 28.96 -6.84
C TRP A 154 0.53 27.55 -6.33
N LEU A 155 1.40 26.97 -5.51
CA LEU A 155 1.19 25.65 -4.92
C LEU A 155 -0.02 25.64 -3.98
N ALA A 156 -0.23 26.69 -3.20
CA ALA A 156 -1.39 26.82 -2.33
C ALA A 156 -2.70 26.90 -3.13
N VAL A 157 -2.74 27.64 -4.24
CA VAL A 157 -3.91 27.69 -5.14
C VAL A 157 -4.19 26.30 -5.73
N ILE A 158 -3.16 25.62 -6.25
CA ILE A 158 -3.30 24.27 -6.81
C ILE A 158 -3.79 23.29 -5.72
N LEU A 159 -3.24 23.39 -4.51
CA LEU A 159 -3.63 22.56 -3.37
C LEU A 159 -5.10 22.75 -3.03
N ILE A 160 -5.59 23.99 -2.98
CA ILE A 160 -7.00 24.30 -2.71
C ILE A 160 -7.89 23.73 -3.83
N LEU A 161 -7.55 23.93 -5.09
CA LEU A 161 -8.31 23.40 -6.23
C LEU A 161 -8.41 21.87 -6.20
N LEU A 162 -7.28 21.19 -5.95
CA LEU A 162 -7.26 19.73 -5.82
C LEU A 162 -8.02 19.25 -4.58
N SER A 163 -7.97 19.99 -3.46
CA SER A 163 -8.75 19.69 -2.26
C SER A 163 -10.25 19.77 -2.51
N ILE A 164 -10.70 20.79 -3.25
CA ILE A 164 -12.10 20.94 -3.66
C ILE A 164 -12.50 19.78 -4.59
N GLY A 165 -11.67 19.44 -5.57
CA GLY A 165 -11.88 18.31 -6.47
C GLY A 165 -12.05 16.99 -5.70
N LEU A 166 -11.17 16.72 -4.74
CA LEU A 166 -11.24 15.54 -3.88
C LEU A 166 -12.43 15.56 -2.93
N TYR A 167 -12.82 16.71 -2.41
CA TYR A 167 -13.98 16.83 -1.55
C TYR A 167 -15.26 16.39 -2.28
N PHE A 168 -15.47 16.91 -3.49
CA PHE A 168 -16.64 16.57 -4.30
C PHE A 168 -16.57 15.17 -4.91
N ASN A 169 -15.39 14.77 -5.41
CA ASN A 169 -15.20 13.50 -6.12
C ASN A 169 -14.89 12.32 -5.21
N TRP A 170 -14.55 12.53 -3.93
CA TRP A 170 -14.28 11.42 -3.01
C TRP A 170 -15.04 11.60 -1.70
N PHE A 171 -14.65 12.59 -0.88
CA PHE A 171 -15.08 12.72 0.51
C PHE A 171 -16.60 12.72 0.71
N ARG A 172 -17.36 13.44 -0.13
CA ARG A 172 -18.82 13.54 0.00
C ARG A 172 -19.58 12.22 -0.13
N HIS A 173 -19.00 11.22 -0.79
CA HIS A 173 -19.69 9.94 -1.04
C HIS A 173 -19.04 8.77 -0.29
N LEU A 174 -18.12 9.08 0.63
CA LEU A 174 -17.53 8.09 1.52
C LEU A 174 -18.64 7.57 2.46
N SER A 175 -19.14 6.38 2.19
CA SER A 175 -20.19 5.77 3.01
C SER A 175 -19.55 5.03 4.19
N LYS A 176 -19.94 5.39 5.42
CA LYS A 176 -19.35 4.79 6.64
C LYS A 176 -19.59 3.28 6.74
N GLU A 177 -20.73 2.76 6.25
CA GLU A 177 -21.05 1.31 6.28
C GLU A 177 -22.03 0.92 5.15
N VAL A 178 -21.86 -0.26 4.55
CA VAL A 178 -22.92 -0.89 3.75
C VAL A 178 -23.85 -1.59 4.73
N LYS A 179 -25.04 -1.03 4.96
CA LYS A 179 -26.13 -1.77 5.60
C LYS A 179 -26.57 -2.88 4.65
N ILE A 180 -26.16 -4.11 4.96
CA ILE A 180 -26.71 -5.32 4.33
C ILE A 180 -27.97 -5.63 5.13
N GLN A 181 -29.10 -5.15 4.65
CA GLN A 181 -30.40 -5.68 5.07
C GLN A 181 -30.65 -6.99 4.35
#